data_AF-G4MMW1-F1
#
_entry.id   AF-G4MMW1-F1
#
_cell.length_a   1.000
_cell.length_b   1.000
_cell.length_c   1.000
_cell.angle_alpha   90.00
_cell.angle_beta   90.00
_cell.angle_gamma   90.00
#
_symmetry.space_group_name_H-M   'P 1'
#
loop_
_entity.id
_entity.type
_entity.pdbx_description
1 polymer ?
#
loop_
_entity_poly.entity_id
_entity_poly.type
_entity_poly.pdbx_seq_one_letter_code
_entity_poly.pdbx_strand_id
1 'polypeptide(L)' 'MDSIKSFAVENGADDEFLFLNYADLSQNPLGSYGDKDIAFMEKVASKYDPNGVFQRNVPGGFRLSIARTTACLR' A
#
# COMPACT_ATOMS: atom_id res chain seq x y z
N MET A 1 6.00 -1.36 -15.53
CA MET A 1 5.05 -2.09 -14.67
C MET A 1 3.62 -1.88 -15.14
N ASP A 2 3.23 -0.65 -15.46
CA ASP A 2 1.86 -0.32 -15.90
C ASP A 2 1.35 -1.12 -17.10
N SER A 3 2.21 -1.43 -18.08
CA SER A 3 1.84 -2.28 -19.23
C SER A 3 1.56 -3.74 -18.86
N ILE A 4 2.31 -4.29 -17.90
CA ILE A 4 2.12 -5.68 -17.43
C ILE A 4 0.82 -5.78 -16.62
N LYS A 5 0.58 -4.82 -15.71
CA LYS A 5 -0.66 -4.80 -14.91
C LYS A 5 -1.90 -4.59 -15.78
N SER A 6 -1.84 -3.66 -16.74
CA SER A 6 -2.98 -3.43 -17.66
C SER A 6 -3.30 -4.69 -18.48
N PHE A 7 -2.28 -5.37 -19.01
CA PHE A 7 -2.45 -6.64 -19.72
C PHE A 7 -3.06 -7.73 -18.83
N ALA A 8 -2.61 -7.86 -17.58
CA ALA A 8 -3.17 -8.82 -16.63
C ALA A 8 -4.65 -8.54 -16.33
N VAL A 9 -5.01 -7.27 -16.12
CA VAL A 9 -6.41 -6.85 -15.88
C VAL A 9 -7.29 -7.16 -17.09
N GLU A 10 -6.84 -6.81 -18.29
CA GLU A 10 -7.58 -7.07 -19.55
C GLU A 10 -7.82 -8.56 -19.79
N ASN A 11 -6.91 -9.42 -19.35
CA ASN A 11 -7.02 -10.87 -19.49
C ASN A 11 -7.67 -11.56 -18.27
N GLY A 12 -8.16 -10.80 -17.29
CA GLY A 12 -8.77 -11.36 -16.07
C GLY A 12 -7.79 -12.17 -15.21
N ALA A 13 -6.49 -11.91 -15.34
CA ALA A 13 -5.40 -12.57 -14.63
C ALA A 13 -4.75 -11.68 -13.55
N ASP A 14 -5.30 -10.49 -13.30
CA ASP A 14 -4.85 -9.59 -12.22
C ASP A 14 -5.36 -10.08 -10.86
N ASP A 15 -4.52 -9.87 -9.83
CA ASP A 15 -4.93 -10.03 -8.43
C ASP A 15 -5.13 -8.63 -7.84
N GLU A 16 -6.33 -8.40 -7.28
CA GLU A 16 -6.65 -7.15 -6.60
C GLU A 16 -5.77 -6.99 -5.35
N PHE A 17 -5.43 -8.11 -4.69
CA PHE A 17 -4.53 -8.14 -3.55
C PHE A 17 -3.07 -8.18 -3.99
N LEU A 18 -2.27 -7.26 -3.47
CA LEU A 18 -0.83 -7.19 -3.74
C LEU A 18 -0.05 -7.60 -2.50
N PHE A 19 0.70 -8.69 -2.63
CA PHE A 19 1.57 -9.15 -1.55
C PHE A 19 2.76 -8.20 -1.36
N LEU A 20 2.83 -7.58 -0.18
CA LEU A 20 3.78 -6.49 0.12
C LEU A 20 5.25 -6.88 -0.11
N ASN A 21 5.63 -8.13 0.15
CA ASN A 21 7.01 -8.58 0.00
C ASN A 21 7.45 -8.73 -1.48
N TYR A 22 6.51 -8.77 -2.42
CA TYR A 22 6.77 -8.83 -3.86
C TYR A 22 6.39 -7.55 -4.59
N ALA A 23 5.91 -6.54 -3.87
CA ALA A 23 5.54 -5.27 -4.46
C ALA A 23 6.78 -4.42 -4.73
N ASP A 24 6.82 -3.83 -5.93
CA ASP A 24 7.76 -2.78 -6.28
C ASP A 24 7.38 -1.47 -5.56
N LEU A 25 8.35 -0.56 -5.39
CA LEU A 25 8.14 0.74 -4.73
C LEU A 25 7.10 1.62 -5.44
N SER A 26 6.86 1.41 -6.74
CA SER A 26 5.84 2.11 -7.52
C SER A 26 4.41 1.62 -7.25
N GLN A 27 4.24 0.46 -6.60
CA GLN A 27 2.93 -0.14 -6.33
C GLN A 27 2.37 0.31 -4.98
N ASN A 28 1.06 0.13 -4.79
CA ASN A 28 0.38 0.39 -3.53
C ASN A 28 -0.16 -0.91 -2.89
N PRO A 29 0.70 -1.75 -2.29
CA PRO A 29 0.26 -3.00 -1.68
C PRO A 29 -0.61 -2.79 -0.45
N LEU A 30 -0.38 -1.74 0.35
CA LEU A 30 -1.23 -1.47 1.51
C LEU A 30 -2.64 -1.04 1.09
N GLY A 31 -2.77 -0.31 -0.02
CA GLY A 31 -4.06 0.05 -0.62
C GLY A 31 -4.89 -1.17 -1.04
N SER A 32 -4.21 -2.26 -1.44
CA SER A 32 -4.88 -3.50 -1.89
C SER A 32 -5.60 -4.27 -0.78
N TYR A 33 -5.36 -3.94 0.49
CA TYR A 33 -5.98 -4.66 1.62
C TYR A 33 -7.42 -4.20 1.87
N GLY A 34 -7.83 -3.10 1.24
CA GLY A 34 -9.18 -2.55 1.35
C GLY A 34 -9.37 -1.61 2.55
N ASP A 35 -10.41 -0.78 2.46
CA ASP A 35 -10.63 0.34 3.37
C ASP A 35 -10.76 -0.05 4.84
N LYS A 36 -11.39 -1.20 5.10
CA LYS A 36 -11.62 -1.71 6.46
C LYS A 36 -10.30 -2.06 7.16
N ASP A 37 -9.41 -2.74 6.45
CA ASP A 37 -8.14 -3.20 7.02
C ASP A 37 -7.17 -2.04 7.16
N ILE A 38 -7.17 -1.09 6.21
CA ILE A 38 -6.43 0.17 6.36
C ILE A 38 -6.93 0.96 7.58
N ALA A 39 -8.24 1.11 7.77
CA ALA A 39 -8.79 1.80 8.93
C ALA A 39 -8.42 1.12 10.26
N PHE A 40 -8.37 -0.20 10.28
CA PHE A 40 -7.89 -0.96 11.43
C PHE A 40 -6.41 -0.67 11.71
N MET A 41 -5.55 -0.70 10.68
CA MET A 41 -4.12 -0.39 10.80
C MET A 41 -3.89 1.05 11.27
N GLU A 42 -4.65 2.02 10.77
CA GLU A 42 -4.61 3.43 11.21
C GLU A 42 -4.95 3.57 12.70
N LYS A 43 -5.98 2.85 13.17
CA LYS A 43 -6.36 2.82 14.59
C LYS A 43 -5.26 2.19 15.47
N VAL A 44 -4.67 1.09 15.02
CA VAL A 44 -3.57 0.41 15.74
C VAL A 44 -2.34 1.31 15.78
N ALA A 45 -1.95 1.92 14.66
CA ALA A 45 -0.84 2.86 14.60
C ALA A 45 -1.03 4.03 15.56
N SER A 46 -2.23 4.63 15.57
CA SER A 46 -2.55 5.73 16.50
C SER A 46 -2.48 5.32 17.98
N LYS A 47 -2.78 4.05 18.29
CA LYS A 47 -2.74 3.54 19.67
C LYS A 47 -1.31 3.27 20.15
N TYR A 48 -0.45 2.71 19.30
CA TYR A 48 0.86 2.19 19.70
C TYR A 48 2.05 3.04 19.25
N ASP A 49 1.88 3.87 18.22
CA ASP A 49 2.87 4.83 17.74
C ASP A 49 2.20 6.21 17.56
N PRO A 50 1.72 6.85 18.65
CA PRO A 50 1.03 8.14 18.56
C PRO A 50 1.92 9.26 18.03
N ASN A 51 3.24 9.09 18.12
CA ASN A 51 4.24 9.99 17.55
C ASN A 51 4.62 9.61 16.11
N GLY A 52 4.00 8.61 15.48
CA GLY A 52 4.27 8.22 14.10
C GLY A 52 5.76 8.03 13.77
N VAL A 53 6.55 7.49 14.70
CA VAL A 53 7.98 7.24 14.51
C VAL A 53 8.21 6.36 13.28
N PHE A 54 7.38 5.34 13.06
CA PHE A 54 7.52 4.45 11.90
C PHE A 54 7.09 5.11 10.59
N GLN A 55 6.11 6.01 10.65
CA GLN A 55 5.68 6.76 9.47
C GLN A 55 6.70 7.85 9.07
N ARG A 56 7.48 8.38 10.02
CA ARG A 56 8.36 9.54 9.80
C ARG A 56 9.85 9.22 9.73
N ASN A 57 10.33 8.30 10.57
CA ASN A 57 11.76 8.13 10.82
C ASN A 57 12.33 6.87 10.16
N VAL A 58 11.49 5.97 9.63
CA VAL A 58 11.96 4.79 8.89
C VAL A 58 12.09 5.16 7.40
N PRO A 59 13.30 5.08 6.82
CA PRO A 59 13.51 5.30 5.40
C PRO A 59 12.96 4.13 4.58
N GLY A 60 12.46 4.45 3.38
CA GLY A 60 11.89 3.45 2.46
C GLY A 60 10.58 2.82 2.94
N GLY A 61 10.24 1.69 2.33
CA GLY A 61 9.06 0.88 2.64
C GLY A 61 7.72 1.51 2.27
N PHE A 62 6.66 0.75 2.50
CA PHE A 62 5.27 1.20 2.31
C PHE A 62 4.75 1.83 3.60
N ARG A 63 4.09 2.99 3.48
CA ARG A 63 3.55 3.75 4.62
C ARG A 63 2.03 3.75 4.59
N LEU A 64 1.40 3.77 5.77
CA LEU A 64 -0.06 3.84 5.88
C LEU A 64 -0.56 5.21 5.39
N SER A 65 0.23 6.27 5.59
CA SER A 65 -0.12 7.64 5.14
C SER A 65 -0.26 7.78 3.63
N ILE A 66 0.25 6.84 2.84
CA ILE A 66 0.14 6.81 1.38
C ILE A 66 -0.74 5.65 0.88
N ALA A 67 -1.22 4.78 1.77
CA ALA A 67 -1.99 3.59 1.40
C ALA A 67 -3.33 3.94 0.75
N ARG A 68 -3.90 5.08 1.11
CA ARG A 68 -5.15 5.61 0.51
C ARG A 68 -4.90 6.50 -0.71
N THR A 69 -3.64 6.77 -1.05
CA THR A 69 -3.29 7.65 -2.16
C THR A 69 -3.24 6.82 -3.44
N THR A 70 -4.03 7.21 -4.44
CA THR A 70 -3.99 6.65 -5.80
C THR A 70 -2.78 7.12 -6.61
N ALA A 71 -1.95 8.02 -6.06
CA ALA A 71 -0.82 8.59 -6.74
C ALA A 71 0.39 7.66 -6.66
N CYS A 72 0.75 7.07 -7.80
CA CYS A 72 2.06 6.49 -8.05
C CYS A 72 3.13 7.47 -7.56
N LEU A 73 3.89 7.09 -6.53
CA LEU A 73 4.99 7.91 -6.02
C LEU A 73 6.08 7.99 -7.10
N ARG A 74 6.28 9.20 -7.65
CA ARG A 74 7.43 9.53 -8.48
C ARG A 74 8.67 9.77 -7.65
#